data_AF-A0A934EA52-F1
#
_entry.id   AF-A0A934EA52-F1
#
_cell.length_a   1.000
_cell.length_b   1.000
_cell.length_c   1.000
_cell.angle_alpha   90.00
_cell.angle_beta   90.00
_cell.angle_gamma   90.00
#
_symmetry.space_group_name_H-M   'P 1'
#
loop_
_entity.id
_entity.type
_entity.pdbx_description
1 polymer ?
#
loop_
_entity_poly.entity_id
_entity_poly.type
_entity_poly.pdbx_seq_one_letter_code
_entity_poly.pdbx_strand_id
1 'polypeptide(L)'
;MPGRDAEHRSYVTHGFVSAALAEKTGFSDEDLNLLWDALCNMFEHDRSAARGLMSSRKLFVFKHDNKMGNAHAHKLFDLIEIKRNDETGAPARSFKDYSVRIAGEVPNGVTVDEKL
;
A
#
# COMPACT_ATOMS: atom_id res chain seq x y z
N MET A 1 4.50 30.18 -22.03
CA MET A 1 5.05 29.70 -20.75
C MET A 1 5.34 28.21 -20.93
N PRO A 2 6.60 27.76 -20.97
CA PRO A 2 6.93 26.35 -21.10
C PRO A 2 6.34 25.59 -19.92
N GLY A 3 5.73 24.43 -20.18
CA GLY A 3 5.00 23.64 -19.18
C GLY A 3 5.89 23.33 -17.97
N ARG A 4 5.36 23.54 -16.77
CA ARG A 4 5.96 22.94 -15.57
C ARG A 4 5.89 21.43 -15.76
N ASP A 5 7.02 20.81 -16.02
CA ASP A 5 7.16 19.36 -16.03
C ASP A 5 6.69 18.85 -14.65
N ALA A 6 5.53 18.20 -14.61
CA ALA A 6 4.94 17.74 -13.35
C ALA A 6 5.79 16.60 -12.78
N GLU A 7 6.33 16.76 -11.58
CA GLU A 7 7.03 15.70 -10.86
C GLU A 7 6.00 14.70 -10.31
N HIS A 8 6.28 13.42 -10.45
CA HIS A 8 5.50 12.35 -9.82
C HIS A 8 6.14 11.96 -8.49
N ARG A 9 5.30 11.80 -7.46
CA ARG A 9 5.74 11.33 -6.14
C ARG A 9 4.89 10.15 -5.76
N SER A 10 5.54 9.08 -5.32
CA SER A 10 4.90 7.89 -4.78
C SER A 10 5.22 7.81 -3.28
N TYR A 11 4.19 7.61 -2.49
CA TYR A 11 4.28 7.51 -1.03
C TYR A 11 3.92 6.10 -0.60
N VAL A 12 4.63 5.60 0.41
CA VAL A 12 4.37 4.30 1.01
C VAL A 12 3.88 4.53 2.43
N THR A 13 2.76 3.89 2.77
CA THR A 13 2.21 3.89 4.12
C THR A 13 2.16 2.47 4.63
N HIS A 14 2.61 2.27 5.87
CA HIS A 14 2.53 1.00 6.57
C HIS A 14 1.38 1.06 7.58
N GLY A 15 0.55 0.02 7.61
CA GLY A 15 -0.61 -0.08 8.49
C GLY A 15 -0.68 -1.44 9.19
N PHE A 16 -1.42 -1.49 10.30
CA PHE A 16 -1.57 -2.69 11.12
C PHE A 16 -3.01 -2.81 11.63
N VAL A 17 -3.54 -4.03 11.61
CA VAL A 17 -4.82 -4.37 12.25
C VAL A 17 -4.54 -5.48 13.27
N SER A 18 -4.82 -5.20 14.55
CA SER A 18 -4.60 -6.17 15.64
C SER A 18 -5.88 -6.96 15.89
N ALA A 19 -5.84 -8.28 15.72
CA ALA A 19 -6.96 -9.17 16.03
C ALA A 19 -7.41 -9.06 17.49
N ALA A 20 -6.45 -8.98 18.43
CA ALA A 20 -6.75 -8.86 19.86
C ALA A 20 -7.44 -7.54 20.23
N LEU A 21 -7.15 -6.45 19.52
CA LEU A 21 -7.84 -5.19 19.71
C LEU A 21 -9.21 -5.21 19.04
N ALA A 22 -9.30 -5.76 17.83
CA ALA A 22 -10.54 -5.90 17.09
C ALA A 22 -11.61 -6.65 17.90
N GLU A 23 -11.24 -7.74 18.56
CA GLU A 23 -12.12 -8.49 19.46
C GLU A 23 -12.66 -7.65 20.62
N LYS A 24 -11.84 -6.75 21.16
CA LYS A 24 -12.24 -5.87 22.28
C LYS A 24 -13.15 -4.74 21.85
N THR A 25 -13.00 -4.26 20.61
CA THR A 25 -13.76 -3.13 20.08
C THR A 25 -14.98 -3.55 19.25
N GLY A 26 -15.12 -4.84 18.96
CA GLY A 26 -16.16 -5.36 18.07
C GLY A 26 -15.89 -5.07 16.59
N PHE A 27 -14.64 -4.79 16.21
CA PHE A 27 -14.27 -4.56 14.81
C PHE A 27 -14.36 -5.89 14.05
N SER A 28 -15.22 -5.92 13.04
CA SER A 28 -15.62 -7.12 12.33
C SER A 28 -14.91 -7.29 10.98
N ASP A 29 -15.08 -8.45 10.36
CA ASP A 29 -14.60 -8.68 8.98
C ASP A 29 -15.32 -7.78 7.96
N GLU A 30 -16.56 -7.37 8.24
CA GLU A 30 -17.29 -6.41 7.41
C GLU A 30 -16.61 -5.03 7.46
N ASP A 31 -16.26 -4.56 8.66
CA ASP A 31 -15.52 -3.31 8.85
C ASP A 31 -14.14 -3.36 8.18
N LEU A 32 -13.48 -4.52 8.24
CA LEU A 32 -12.19 -4.73 7.59
C LEU A 32 -12.29 -4.65 6.06
N ASN A 33 -13.33 -5.25 5.48
CA ASN A 33 -13.58 -5.16 4.04
C ASN A 33 -13.93 -3.73 3.62
N LEU A 34 -14.72 -3.01 4.42
CA LEU A 34 -15.01 -1.59 4.19
C LEU A 34 -13.75 -0.74 4.27
N LEU A 35 -12.84 -1.02 5.21
CA LEU A 35 -11.55 -0.36 5.31
C LEU A 35 -10.70 -0.57 4.04
N TRP A 36 -10.67 -1.79 3.50
CA TRP A 36 -9.97 -2.06 2.25
C TRP A 36 -10.53 -1.29 1.06
N ASP A 37 -11.85 -1.28 0.91
CA ASP A 37 -12.51 -0.50 -0.14
C ASP A 37 -12.23 1.00 0.01
N ALA A 38 -12.32 1.52 1.24
CA ALA A 38 -12.01 2.91 1.55
C ALA A 38 -10.56 3.27 1.21
N LEU A 39 -9.57 2.39 1.48
CA LEU A 39 -8.17 2.63 1.11
C LEU A 39 -7.93 2.57 -0.41
N CYS A 40 -8.61 1.65 -1.11
CA CYS A 40 -8.55 1.57 -2.56
C CYS A 40 -9.12 2.84 -3.22
N ASN A 41 -10.23 3.35 -2.70
CA ASN A 41 -10.96 4.50 -3.25
C ASN A 41 -10.64 5.83 -2.56
N MET A 42 -9.65 5.86 -1.67
CA MET A 42 -9.40 6.95 -0.71
C MET A 42 -9.31 8.34 -1.35
N PHE A 43 -8.77 8.43 -2.57
CA PHE A 43 -8.55 9.69 -3.27
C PHE A 43 -9.56 9.97 -4.40
N GLU A 44 -10.44 9.02 -4.73
CA GLU A 44 -11.39 9.20 -5.84
C GLU A 44 -12.44 10.29 -5.52
N HIS A 45 -12.80 10.39 -4.23
CA HIS A 45 -13.79 11.36 -3.74
C HIS A 45 -13.15 12.62 -3.14
N ASP A 46 -11.83 12.66 -2.90
CA ASP A 46 -11.11 13.82 -2.34
C ASP A 46 -10.41 14.65 -3.44
N ARG A 47 -11.20 15.14 -4.40
CA ARG A 47 -10.70 16.01 -5.47
C ARG A 47 -10.82 17.47 -5.05
N SER A 48 -9.68 18.12 -4.82
CA SER A 48 -9.62 19.55 -4.53
C SER A 48 -8.56 20.27 -5.36
N ALA A 49 -8.77 21.57 -5.62
CA ALA A 49 -7.86 22.40 -6.41
C ALA A 49 -6.43 22.47 -5.83
N ALA A 50 -6.27 22.18 -4.53
CA ALA A 50 -4.98 22.21 -3.84
C ALA A 50 -4.21 20.88 -3.88
N ARG A 51 -4.85 19.74 -4.17
CA ARG A 51 -4.25 18.40 -4.00
C ARG A 51 -3.78 17.75 -5.30
N GLY A 52 -4.08 18.34 -6.46
CA GLY A 52 -3.73 17.73 -7.75
C GLY A 52 -4.41 16.36 -7.94
N LEU A 53 -3.83 15.51 -8.79
CA LEU A 53 -4.32 14.14 -9.01
C LEU A 53 -3.57 13.16 -8.10
N MET A 54 -4.21 12.71 -7.02
CA MET A 54 -3.74 11.63 -6.16
C MET A 54 -4.54 10.35 -6.46
N SER A 55 -3.89 9.19 -6.40
CA SER A 55 -4.54 7.90 -6.61
C SER A 55 -3.84 6.82 -5.79
N SER A 56 -4.62 5.91 -5.21
CA SER A 56 -4.10 4.68 -4.62
C SER A 56 -3.58 3.79 -5.76
N ARG A 57 -2.36 3.26 -5.62
CA ARG A 57 -1.69 2.55 -6.71
C ARG A 57 -1.58 1.05 -6.49
N LYS A 58 -1.22 0.64 -5.28
CA LYS A 58 -1.06 -0.75 -4.84
C LYS A 58 -1.47 -0.85 -3.38
N LEU A 59 -2.15 -1.94 -3.02
CA LEU A 59 -2.48 -2.28 -1.64
C LEU A 59 -2.13 -3.75 -1.42
N PHE A 60 -1.10 -3.99 -0.62
CA PHE A 60 -0.68 -5.32 -0.19
C PHE A 60 -1.18 -5.58 1.22
N VAL A 61 -1.90 -6.68 1.41
CA VAL A 61 -2.41 -7.11 2.71
C VAL A 61 -1.73 -8.40 3.10
N PHE A 62 -0.97 -8.35 4.19
CA PHE A 62 -0.37 -9.54 4.80
C PHE A 62 -1.29 -10.05 5.90
N LYS A 63 -1.91 -11.21 5.71
CA LYS A 63 -2.78 -11.84 6.69
C LYS A 63 -2.05 -12.96 7.39
N HIS A 64 -2.05 -12.93 8.71
CA HIS A 64 -1.50 -13.98 9.56
C HIS A 64 -2.58 -15.00 9.93
N ASP A 65 -2.22 -16.29 9.98
CA ASP A 65 -3.12 -17.36 10.44
C ASP A 65 -3.32 -17.32 11.97
N ASN A 66 -2.34 -16.78 12.70
CA ASN A 66 -2.38 -16.63 14.15
C ASN A 66 -2.68 -15.18 14.55
N LYS A 67 -3.58 -15.01 15.52
CA LYS A 67 -3.94 -13.71 16.13
C LYS A 67 -2.74 -12.94 16.72
N MET A 68 -1.70 -13.66 17.16
CA MET A 68 -0.47 -13.06 17.69
C MET A 68 0.58 -12.75 16.60
N GLY A 69 0.30 -13.14 15.35
CA GLY A 69 1.22 -13.03 14.21
C GLY A 69 2.08 -14.28 14.00
N ASN A 70 2.43 -14.53 12.74
CA ASN A 70 3.31 -15.62 12.29
C ASN A 70 4.71 -15.13 11.87
N ALA A 71 4.85 -13.84 11.58
CA ALA A 71 6.09 -13.24 11.12
C ALA A 71 6.20 -11.79 11.63
N HIS A 72 7.42 -11.28 11.72
CA HIS A 72 7.63 -9.89 12.10
C HIS A 72 7.24 -8.94 10.97
N ALA A 73 6.52 -7.88 11.32
CA ALA A 73 6.05 -6.83 10.42
C ALA A 73 7.12 -6.28 9.46
N HIS A 74 8.31 -5.94 9.98
CA HIS A 74 9.38 -5.38 9.15
C HIS A 74 9.76 -6.34 8.01
N LYS A 75 9.86 -7.64 8.28
CA LYS A 75 10.18 -8.64 7.25
C LYS A 75 9.13 -8.68 6.15
N LEU A 76 7.86 -8.48 6.50
CA LEU A 76 6.77 -8.49 5.54
C LEU A 76 6.78 -7.23 4.67
N PHE A 77 7.06 -6.06 5.26
CA PHE A 77 7.19 -4.83 4.50
C PHE A 77 8.43 -4.82 3.61
N ASP A 78 9.53 -5.42 4.06
CA ASP A 78 10.75 -5.60 3.27
C ASP A 78 10.54 -6.53 2.06
N LEU A 79 9.48 -7.37 2.06
CA LEU A 79 9.09 -8.13 0.87
C LEU A 79 8.56 -7.21 -0.24
N ILE A 80 8.06 -6.01 0.07
CA ILE A 80 7.59 -5.08 -0.97
C ILE A 80 8.76 -4.26 -1.48
N GLU A 81 9.30 -4.69 -2.61
CA GLU A 81 10.39 -3.99 -3.28
C GLU A 81 9.82 -2.96 -4.26
N ILE A 82 10.22 -1.70 -4.07
CA ILE A 82 9.86 -0.57 -4.93
C ILE A 82 11.14 -0.01 -5.55
N LYS A 83 11.27 -0.12 -6.87
CA LYS A 83 12.43 0.35 -7.62
C LYS A 83 12.04 1.36 -8.68
N ARG A 84 12.91 2.34 -8.91
CA ARG A 84 12.87 3.18 -10.11
C ARG A 84 13.32 2.35 -11.30
N ASN A 85 12.58 2.43 -12.39
CA ASN A 85 12.92 1.76 -13.66
C ASN A 85 14.02 2.51 -14.42
N ASP A 86 14.21 3.80 -14.13
CA ASP A 86 15.19 4.67 -14.78
C ASP A 86 16.42 4.87 -13.90
N GLU A 87 17.59 4.65 -14.48
CA GLU A 87 18.91 4.77 -13.84
C GLU A 87 19.59 6.12 -14.15
N THR A 88 19.03 6.94 -15.04
CA THR A 88 19.63 8.20 -15.49
C THR A 88 19.59 9.32 -14.44
N GLY A 89 18.83 9.13 -13.35
CA GLY A 89 18.62 10.12 -12.29
C GLY A 89 17.60 11.20 -12.65
N ALA A 90 16.91 11.08 -13.78
CA ALA A 90 15.83 12.00 -14.13
C ALA A 90 14.64 11.88 -13.13
N PRO A 91 13.95 12.99 -12.82
CA PRO A 91 12.78 12.96 -11.95
C PRO A 91 11.68 12.03 -12.48
N ALA A 92 11.02 11.31 -11.58
CA ALA A 92 9.84 10.54 -11.90
C ALA A 92 8.73 11.43 -12.48
N ARG A 93 8.05 10.96 -13.53
CA ARG A 93 6.93 11.66 -14.17
C ARG A 93 5.65 10.83 -14.17
N SER A 94 5.76 9.53 -13.93
CA SER A 94 4.63 8.62 -13.83
C SER A 94 4.88 7.50 -12.83
N PHE A 95 3.80 6.87 -12.36
CA PHE A 95 3.90 5.63 -11.59
C PHE A 95 4.52 4.48 -12.41
N LYS A 96 4.40 4.52 -13.75
CA LYS A 96 5.02 3.54 -14.66
C LYS A 96 6.55 3.53 -14.60
N ASP A 97 7.13 4.60 -14.07
CA ASP A 97 8.57 4.71 -13.89
C ASP A 97 9.05 3.98 -12.62
N TYR A 98 8.13 3.32 -11.90
CA TYR A 98 8.40 2.47 -10.75
C TYR A 98 8.00 1.02 -11.06
N SER A 99 8.79 0.07 -10.58
CA SER A 99 8.44 -1.33 -10.46
C SER A 99 8.15 -1.63 -9.00
N VAL A 100 6.97 -2.18 -8.71
CA VAL A 100 6.56 -2.62 -7.38
C VAL A 100 6.29 -4.12 -7.45
N ARG A 101 6.97 -4.90 -6.63
CA ARG A 101 6.82 -6.36 -6.60
C ARG A 101 7.03 -6.92 -5.21
N ILE A 102 6.46 -8.10 -4.99
CA ILE A 102 6.82 -8.94 -3.83
C ILE A 102 8.14 -9.64 -4.16
N ALA A 103 9.19 -9.31 -3.43
CA ALA A 103 10.52 -9.87 -3.55
C ALA A 103 10.76 -10.87 -2.41
N GLY A 104 11.01 -12.13 -2.77
CA GLY A 104 11.28 -13.21 -1.82
C GLY A 104 10.07 -14.08 -1.51
N GLU A 105 10.23 -14.92 -0.50
CA GLU A 105 9.22 -15.90 -0.10
C GLU A 105 8.37 -15.39 1.06
N VAL A 106 7.06 -15.59 0.94
CA VAL A 106 6.12 -15.28 2.01
C VAL A 106 6.33 -16.27 3.15
N PRO A 107 6.54 -15.81 4.40
CA PRO A 107 6.73 -16.70 5.54
C PRO A 107 5.54 -17.64 5.76
N ASN A 108 5.81 -18.85 6.27
CA ASN A 108 4.78 -19.81 6.60
C ASN A 108 3.74 -19.22 7.57
N GLY A 109 2.46 -19.47 7.27
CA GLY A 109 1.33 -18.95 8.03
C GLY A 109 1.02 -17.47 7.77
N VAL A 110 1.54 -16.92 6.67
CA VAL A 110 1.16 -15.62 6.13
C VAL A 110 0.64 -15.79 4.71
N THR A 111 -0.48 -15.16 4.39
CA THR A 111 -0.97 -15.00 3.02
C THR A 111 -0.85 -13.55 2.59
N VAL A 112 -0.62 -13.32 1.29
CA VAL A 112 -0.53 -11.96 0.74
C VAL A 112 -1.62 -11.77 -0.30
N ASP A 113 -2.45 -10.76 -0.08
CA ASP A 113 -3.46 -10.33 -1.04
C ASP A 113 -3.06 -8.97 -1.64
N GLU A 114 -2.98 -8.90 -2.96
CA GLU A 114 -2.81 -7.65 -3.71
C GLU A 114 -4.18 -7.18 -4.21
N LYS A 115 -4.66 -6.05 -3.70
CA LYS A 115 -6.02 -5.55 -3.96
C LYS A 115 -6.11 -4.50 -5.08
N LEU A 116 -4.97 -3.96 -5.53
CA LEU A 116 -4.81 -2.98 -6.62
C LEU A 116 -3.61 -3.35 -7.48
#